data_AF-A0A0B5EGV5-F1
#
_entry.id   AF-A0A0B5EGV5-F1
#
_cell.length_a   1.000
_cell.length_b   1.000
_cell.length_c   1.000
_cell.angle_alpha   90.00
_cell.angle_beta   90.00
_cell.angle_gamma   90.00
#
_symmetry.space_group_name_H-M   'P 1'
#
loop_
_entity.id
_entity.type
_entity.pdbx_description
1 polymer ?
#
loop_
_entity_poly.entity_id
_entity_poly.type
_entity_poly.pdbx_seq_one_letter_code
_entity_poly.pdbx_strand_id
1 'polypeptide(L)'
;MLVDAAAAEVGQFLLGDSFPCLAGRSAWRQGGITHHHYTWLGEDSAARLMAADLERYVKSVDWEAKPFTSFVATFSGPLDLSDVDFECRMWEHLQALHDHDSVAHTWAEGYESDPASGRFAYSVAGHPFFVIGLHETHSRVGRRPPFPMLAFNSHAQFDRIKAAGLWDRLQEKIRKQDVQLSGSINPNLVEYEELSEARRYSGRRKPSDWACPFSARI
;
A
#
# COMPACT_ATOMS: atom_id res chain seq x y z
N MET A 1 11.50 9.63 -15.24
CA MET A 1 12.55 8.63 -14.95
C MET A 1 12.29 7.40 -15.81
N LEU A 2 13.33 6.68 -16.29
CA LEU A 2 13.13 5.41 -17.00
C LEU A 2 12.81 4.28 -16.00
N VAL A 3 11.98 3.31 -16.40
CA VAL A 3 11.47 2.23 -15.52
C VAL A 3 12.60 1.45 -14.82
N ASP A 4 13.67 1.13 -15.54
CA ASP A 4 14.82 0.38 -14.99
C ASP A 4 15.57 1.14 -13.89
N ALA A 5 15.68 2.46 -14.01
CA ALA A 5 16.29 3.30 -12.99
C ALA A 5 15.44 3.31 -11.70
N ALA A 6 14.12 3.41 -11.85
CA ALA A 6 13.19 3.39 -10.73
C ALA A 6 13.25 2.04 -9.98
N ALA A 7 13.33 0.92 -10.70
CA ALA A 7 13.43 -0.41 -10.09
C ALA A 7 14.71 -0.58 -9.25
N ALA A 8 15.84 -0.07 -9.73
CA ALA A 8 17.10 -0.10 -8.99
C ALA A 8 17.03 0.73 -7.69
N GLU A 9 16.45 1.93 -7.75
CA GLU A 9 16.25 2.80 -6.59
C GLU A 9 15.27 2.19 -5.56
N VAL A 10 14.18 1.56 -6.02
CA VAL A 10 13.28 0.79 -5.14
C VAL A 10 14.04 -0.33 -4.44
N GLY A 11 14.85 -1.10 -5.20
CA GLY A 11 15.65 -2.18 -4.63
C GLY A 11 16.62 -1.69 -3.56
N GLN A 12 17.30 -0.57 -3.81
CA GLN A 12 18.20 0.06 -2.85
C GLN A 12 17.46 0.51 -1.58
N PHE A 13 16.28 1.12 -1.73
CA PHE A 13 15.45 1.51 -0.59
C PHE A 13 14.99 0.29 0.23
N LEU A 14 14.41 -0.71 -0.43
CA LEU A 14 13.86 -1.90 0.24
C LEU A 14 14.95 -2.70 0.96
N LEU A 15 16.16 -2.77 0.41
CA LEU A 15 17.28 -3.48 1.01
C LEU A 15 18.11 -2.62 1.97
N GLY A 16 17.91 -1.30 1.97
CA GLY A 16 18.64 -0.35 2.79
C GLY A 16 18.19 -0.32 4.25
N ASP A 17 19.07 0.16 5.12
CA ASP A 17 18.87 0.15 6.58
C ASP A 17 17.69 1.01 7.03
N SER A 18 17.31 2.01 6.23
CA SER A 18 16.17 2.88 6.51
C SER A 18 14.82 2.18 6.32
N PHE A 19 14.70 1.06 5.62
CA PHE A 19 13.43 0.36 5.42
C PHE A 19 13.23 -0.81 6.42
N PRO A 20 12.37 -0.66 7.45
CA PRO A 20 12.23 -1.68 8.50
C PRO A 20 11.57 -2.97 8.01
N CYS A 21 10.66 -2.90 7.04
CA CYS A 21 9.69 -3.98 6.82
C CYS A 21 10.34 -5.29 6.33
N LEU A 22 10.41 -6.29 7.22
CA LEU A 22 10.94 -7.62 6.91
C LEU A 22 10.14 -8.33 5.81
N ALA A 23 8.81 -8.18 5.81
CA ALA A 23 7.96 -8.78 4.79
C ALA A 23 8.29 -8.20 3.40
N GLY A 24 8.39 -6.87 3.29
CA GLY A 24 8.79 -6.21 2.04
C GLY A 24 10.20 -6.59 1.58
N ARG A 25 11.17 -6.68 2.50
CA ARG A 25 12.53 -7.17 2.22
C ARG A 25 12.53 -8.61 1.70
N SER A 26 11.75 -9.49 2.35
CA SER A 26 11.61 -10.89 1.96
C SER A 26 10.95 -11.02 0.59
N ALA A 27 9.87 -10.27 0.36
CA ALA A 27 9.18 -10.24 -0.92
C ALA A 27 10.12 -9.80 -2.04
N TRP A 28 10.92 -8.75 -1.86
CA TRP A 28 11.92 -8.36 -2.85
C TRP A 28 12.94 -9.47 -3.14
N ARG A 29 13.57 -10.02 -2.09
CA ARG A 29 14.60 -11.07 -2.22
C ARG A 29 14.10 -12.36 -2.87
N GLN A 30 12.82 -12.68 -2.71
CA GLN A 30 12.19 -13.88 -3.24
C GLN A 30 11.45 -13.64 -4.57
N GLY A 31 11.59 -12.45 -5.16
CA GLY A 31 10.90 -12.09 -6.41
C GLY A 31 9.37 -12.09 -6.27
N GLY A 32 8.86 -11.75 -5.09
CA GLY A 32 7.44 -11.58 -4.78
C GLY A 32 6.92 -10.16 -5.07
N ILE A 33 7.75 -9.25 -5.57
CA ILE A 33 7.35 -7.88 -5.92
C ILE A 33 7.20 -7.76 -7.44
N THR A 34 6.01 -7.38 -7.88
CA THR A 34 5.77 -6.86 -9.24
C THR A 34 5.83 -5.34 -9.16
N HIS A 35 6.79 -4.73 -9.87
CA HIS A 35 7.04 -3.28 -9.81
C HIS A 35 6.65 -2.60 -11.13
N HIS A 36 5.94 -1.48 -11.03
CA HIS A 36 5.61 -0.61 -12.14
C HIS A 36 5.91 0.85 -11.79
N HIS A 37 6.34 1.62 -12.79
CA HIS A 37 6.63 3.05 -12.65
C HIS A 37 5.70 3.89 -13.52
N TYR A 38 5.14 4.94 -12.93
CA TYR A 38 4.16 5.83 -13.54
C TYR A 38 4.63 7.28 -13.52
N THR A 39 3.90 8.15 -14.22
CA THR A 39 4.15 9.59 -14.27
C THR A 39 3.84 10.25 -12.92
N TRP A 40 2.62 10.76 -12.72
CA TRP A 40 2.28 11.56 -11.56
C TRP A 40 1.24 10.86 -10.69
N LEU A 41 1.49 10.82 -9.37
CA LEU A 41 0.50 10.40 -8.40
C LEU A 41 -0.67 11.38 -8.41
N GLY A 42 -1.88 10.85 -8.55
CA GLY A 42 -3.12 11.62 -8.70
C GLY A 42 -3.52 11.91 -10.15
N GLU A 43 -2.70 11.56 -11.15
CA GLU A 43 -3.06 11.73 -12.56
C GLU A 43 -3.98 10.59 -13.05
N ASP A 44 -5.08 10.94 -13.71
CA ASP A 44 -6.06 9.99 -14.25
C ASP A 44 -5.44 9.00 -15.25
N SER A 45 -4.56 9.50 -16.13
CA SER A 45 -3.89 8.67 -17.14
C SER A 45 -3.01 7.58 -16.50
N ALA A 46 -2.31 7.93 -15.41
CA ALA A 46 -1.51 7.00 -14.62
C ALA A 46 -2.41 6.00 -13.85
N ALA A 47 -3.51 6.48 -13.27
CA ALA A 47 -4.46 5.64 -12.55
C ALA A 47 -5.11 4.59 -13.47
N ARG A 48 -5.49 4.97 -14.70
CA ARG A 48 -6.00 4.06 -15.73
C ARG A 48 -5.00 2.97 -16.11
N LEU A 49 -3.73 3.35 -16.31
CA LEU A 49 -2.67 2.37 -16.60
C LEU A 49 -2.47 1.42 -15.41
N MET A 50 -2.46 1.96 -14.20
CA MET A 50 -2.30 1.16 -12.97
C MET A 50 -3.45 0.18 -12.76
N ALA A 51 -4.70 0.58 -13.02
CA ALA A 51 -5.86 -0.32 -12.94
C ALA A 51 -5.65 -1.55 -13.84
N ALA A 52 -5.24 -1.33 -15.10
CA ALA A 52 -4.97 -2.42 -16.04
C ALA A 52 -3.76 -3.28 -15.64
N ASP A 53 -2.70 -2.68 -15.07
CA ASP A 53 -1.54 -3.42 -14.56
C ASP A 53 -1.88 -4.25 -13.31
N LEU A 54 -2.67 -3.71 -12.38
CA LEU A 54 -3.15 -4.42 -11.19
C LEU A 54 -4.09 -5.57 -11.56
N GLU A 55 -4.97 -5.39 -12.54
CA GLU A 55 -5.81 -6.46 -13.06
C GLU A 55 -4.95 -7.62 -13.60
N ARG A 56 -3.93 -7.31 -14.41
CA ARG A 56 -2.96 -8.31 -14.89
C ARG A 56 -2.21 -8.98 -13.76
N TYR A 57 -1.79 -8.21 -12.76
CA TYR A 57 -1.14 -8.72 -11.56
C TYR A 57 -2.05 -9.73 -10.84
N VAL A 58 -3.28 -9.34 -10.49
CA VAL A 58 -4.27 -10.18 -9.80
C VAL A 58 -4.49 -11.51 -10.53
N LYS A 59 -4.60 -11.47 -11.86
CA LYS A 59 -4.79 -12.66 -12.70
C LYS A 59 -3.56 -13.56 -12.81
N SER A 60 -2.36 -13.03 -12.58
CA SER A 60 -1.10 -13.77 -12.77
C SER A 60 -0.51 -14.33 -11.49
N VAL A 61 -0.88 -13.78 -10.33
CA VAL A 61 -0.35 -14.22 -9.04
C VAL A 61 -0.97 -15.55 -8.64
N ASP A 62 -0.11 -16.53 -8.41
CA ASP A 62 -0.47 -17.70 -7.61
C ASP A 62 -0.48 -17.29 -6.14
N TRP A 63 -1.67 -17.01 -5.62
CA TRP A 63 -1.88 -16.57 -4.26
C TRP A 63 -1.49 -17.61 -3.22
N GLU A 64 -1.29 -18.88 -3.59
CA GLU A 64 -0.87 -19.95 -2.69
C GLU A 64 0.65 -20.18 -2.70
N ALA A 65 1.34 -19.94 -3.83
CA ALA A 65 2.75 -20.32 -4.00
C ALA A 65 3.75 -19.50 -3.18
N LYS A 66 3.49 -18.21 -2.92
CA LYS A 66 4.46 -17.31 -2.26
C LYS A 66 3.95 -16.79 -0.91
N PRO A 67 4.83 -16.69 0.11
CA PRO A 67 4.44 -16.21 1.44
C PRO A 67 4.16 -14.70 1.45
N PHE A 68 4.84 -13.93 0.60
CA PHE A 68 4.62 -12.49 0.46
C PHE A 68 4.65 -12.09 -1.01
N THR A 69 3.56 -11.47 -1.46
CA THR A 69 3.46 -10.89 -2.79
C THR A 69 2.89 -9.49 -2.72
N SER A 70 3.52 -8.56 -3.44
CA SER A 70 3.06 -7.17 -3.49
C SER A 70 3.13 -6.63 -4.91
N PHE A 71 2.17 -5.80 -5.27
CA PHE A 71 2.32 -4.89 -6.39
C PHE A 71 2.85 -3.55 -5.86
N VAL A 72 3.96 -3.07 -6.41
CA VAL A 72 4.59 -1.82 -6.00
C VAL A 72 4.54 -0.85 -7.16
N ALA A 73 3.76 0.20 -7.00
CA ALA A 73 3.72 1.33 -7.91
C ALA A 73 4.61 2.46 -7.41
N THR A 74 5.35 3.06 -8.32
CA THR A 74 6.18 4.23 -8.02
C THR A 74 5.91 5.34 -9.02
N PHE A 75 6.11 6.59 -8.61
CA PHE A 75 5.71 7.75 -9.41
C PHE A 75 6.88 8.71 -9.58
N SER A 76 7.00 9.37 -10.73
CA SER A 76 7.98 10.43 -10.95
C SER A 76 7.72 11.68 -10.08
N GLY A 77 6.51 11.81 -9.53
CA GLY A 77 6.14 12.86 -8.57
C GLY A 77 4.62 12.89 -8.33
N PRO A 78 4.06 13.99 -7.79
CA PRO A 78 4.78 15.16 -7.29
C PRO A 78 5.68 14.83 -6.11
N LEU A 79 6.79 15.55 -5.99
CA LEU A 79 7.76 15.42 -4.91
C LEU A 79 7.60 16.58 -3.92
N ASP A 80 8.29 16.49 -2.79
CA ASP A 80 8.33 17.45 -1.69
C ASP A 80 6.94 17.72 -1.08
N LEU A 81 6.09 16.70 -1.06
CA LEU A 81 4.74 16.79 -0.50
C LEU A 81 4.77 16.71 1.03
N SER A 82 3.92 17.49 1.72
CA SER A 82 3.67 17.22 3.13
C SER A 82 2.91 15.91 3.34
N ASP A 83 2.88 15.38 4.57
CA ASP A 83 2.05 14.21 4.91
C ASP A 83 0.56 14.43 4.55
N VAL A 84 0.06 15.68 4.58
CA VAL A 84 -1.33 16.01 4.16
C VAL A 84 -1.44 15.93 2.64
N ASP A 85 -0.55 16.62 1.93
CA ASP A 85 -0.64 16.76 0.48
C ASP A 85 -0.46 15.39 -0.21
N PHE A 86 0.45 14.56 0.32
CA PHE A 86 0.59 13.18 -0.15
C PHE A 86 -0.68 12.36 0.09
N GLU A 87 -1.32 12.46 1.25
CA GLU A 87 -2.57 11.75 1.54
C GLU A 87 -3.68 12.15 0.57
N CYS A 88 -3.81 13.46 0.28
CA CYS A 88 -4.76 13.96 -0.71
C CYS A 88 -4.48 13.36 -2.10
N ARG A 89 -3.24 13.44 -2.58
CA ARG A 89 -2.84 12.91 -3.90
C ARG A 89 -3.01 11.39 -4.00
N MET A 90 -2.70 10.67 -2.92
CA MET A 90 -2.92 9.24 -2.82
C MET A 90 -4.41 8.91 -2.99
N TRP A 91 -5.30 9.58 -2.27
CA TRP A 91 -6.73 9.30 -2.37
C TRP A 91 -7.34 9.74 -3.69
N GLU A 92 -6.90 10.86 -4.29
CA GLU A 92 -7.27 11.24 -5.65
C GLU A 92 -6.88 10.13 -6.65
N HIS A 93 -5.68 9.57 -6.50
CA HIS A 93 -5.20 8.49 -7.36
C HIS A 93 -6.00 7.21 -7.18
N LEU A 94 -6.28 6.82 -5.92
CA LEU A 94 -7.10 5.65 -5.62
C LEU A 94 -8.55 5.85 -6.12
N GLN A 95 -9.13 7.04 -5.98
CA GLN A 95 -10.44 7.30 -6.55
C GLN A 95 -10.44 7.14 -8.08
N ALA A 96 -9.49 7.75 -8.78
CA ALA A 96 -9.39 7.63 -10.24
C ALA A 96 -9.16 6.17 -10.66
N LEU A 97 -8.33 5.42 -9.93
CA LEU A 97 -8.08 4.01 -10.18
C LEU A 97 -9.36 3.20 -10.06
N HIS A 98 -10.13 3.40 -8.99
CA HIS A 98 -11.43 2.76 -8.78
C HIS A 98 -12.45 3.13 -9.86
N ASP A 99 -12.48 4.40 -10.28
CA ASP A 99 -13.37 4.86 -11.34
C ASP A 99 -13.10 4.10 -12.67
N HIS A 100 -11.86 3.69 -12.95
CA HIS A 100 -11.53 2.82 -14.10
C HIS A 100 -11.81 1.33 -13.83
N ASP A 101 -11.51 0.83 -12.62
CA ASP A 101 -11.70 -0.57 -12.24
C ASP A 101 -13.18 -0.99 -12.20
N SER A 102 -14.02 -0.13 -11.62
CA SER A 102 -15.45 -0.37 -11.40
C SER A 102 -16.28 -0.54 -12.67
N VAL A 103 -15.75 -0.15 -13.83
CA VAL A 103 -16.40 -0.38 -15.13
C VAL A 103 -16.48 -1.87 -15.46
N ALA A 104 -15.50 -2.67 -15.01
CA ALA A 104 -15.38 -4.09 -15.35
C ALA A 104 -15.48 -5.02 -14.14
N HIS A 105 -15.26 -4.52 -12.93
CA HIS A 105 -15.12 -5.33 -11.73
C HIS A 105 -16.06 -4.89 -10.61
N THR A 106 -16.59 -5.89 -9.92
CA THR A 106 -17.32 -5.67 -8.66
C THR A 106 -16.32 -5.58 -7.51
N TRP A 107 -16.77 -5.02 -6.39
CA TRP A 107 -15.99 -4.98 -5.17
C TRP A 107 -15.67 -6.41 -4.68
N ALA A 108 -14.50 -6.58 -4.06
CA ALA A 108 -14.04 -7.86 -3.55
C ALA A 108 -15.06 -8.53 -2.60
N GLU A 109 -15.35 -9.81 -2.86
CA GLU A 109 -16.27 -10.59 -2.04
C GLU A 109 -15.77 -10.71 -0.59
N GLY A 110 -16.69 -10.58 0.37
CA GLY A 110 -16.37 -10.65 1.80
C GLY A 110 -15.87 -9.34 2.42
N TYR A 111 -15.62 -8.32 1.60
CA TYR A 111 -15.22 -6.97 2.04
C TYR A 111 -16.28 -5.93 1.73
N GLU A 112 -16.28 -4.85 2.50
CA GLU A 112 -17.19 -3.73 2.31
C GLU A 112 -16.53 -2.61 1.51
N SER A 113 -17.30 -1.92 0.67
CA SER A 113 -16.84 -0.81 -0.15
C SER A 113 -16.90 0.55 0.55
N ASP A 114 -17.56 0.61 1.71
CA ASP A 114 -17.63 1.82 2.54
C ASP A 114 -16.31 2.02 3.29
N PRO A 115 -15.55 3.11 3.02
CA PRO A 115 -14.28 3.36 3.69
C PRO A 115 -14.41 3.72 5.17
N ALA A 116 -15.61 3.90 5.72
CA ALA A 116 -15.85 4.00 7.16
C ALA A 116 -15.96 2.63 7.85
N SER A 117 -16.16 1.55 7.09
CA SER A 117 -16.35 0.22 7.64
C SER A 117 -15.07 -0.39 8.21
N GLY A 118 -15.17 -1.09 9.34
CA GLY A 118 -14.10 -1.95 9.87
C GLY A 118 -13.78 -3.15 8.97
N ARG A 119 -14.64 -3.47 7.99
CA ARG A 119 -14.44 -4.50 6.97
C ARG A 119 -14.05 -3.92 5.60
N PHE A 120 -13.71 -2.64 5.53
CA PHE A 120 -13.18 -2.06 4.32
C PHE A 120 -11.85 -2.71 3.94
N ALA A 121 -11.70 -3.04 2.66
CA ALA A 121 -10.41 -3.27 2.03
C ALA A 121 -10.47 -2.75 0.61
N TYR A 122 -9.45 -2.00 0.19
CA TYR A 122 -9.45 -1.41 -1.14
C TYR A 122 -9.44 -2.50 -2.21
N SER A 123 -10.48 -2.54 -3.03
CA SER A 123 -10.66 -3.56 -4.06
C SER A 123 -10.12 -3.09 -5.40
N VAL A 124 -9.40 -3.97 -6.09
CA VAL A 124 -9.06 -3.81 -7.52
C VAL A 124 -9.19 -5.16 -8.20
N ALA A 125 -9.83 -5.23 -9.36
CA ALA A 125 -10.12 -6.46 -10.09
C ALA A 125 -10.82 -7.53 -9.23
N GLY A 126 -11.71 -7.09 -8.32
CA GLY A 126 -12.42 -7.97 -7.37
C GLY A 126 -11.52 -8.56 -6.27
N HIS A 127 -10.30 -8.04 -6.09
CA HIS A 127 -9.33 -8.55 -5.12
C HIS A 127 -9.06 -7.53 -4.00
N PRO A 128 -9.07 -7.95 -2.71
CA PRO A 128 -8.90 -7.06 -1.57
C PRO A 128 -7.42 -6.76 -1.28
N PHE A 129 -7.07 -5.48 -1.21
CA PHE A 129 -5.73 -5.00 -0.91
C PHE A 129 -5.68 -4.07 0.31
N PHE A 130 -4.65 -4.27 1.13
CA PHE A 130 -4.15 -3.25 2.05
C PHE A 130 -3.13 -2.38 1.32
N VAL A 131 -3.43 -1.09 1.16
CA VAL A 131 -2.57 -0.14 0.45
C VAL A 131 -1.63 0.55 1.44
N ILE A 132 -0.35 0.63 1.10
CA ILE A 132 0.66 1.36 1.86
C ILE A 132 1.19 2.50 1.00
N GLY A 133 0.94 3.74 1.40
CA GLY A 133 1.52 4.92 0.80
C GLY A 133 2.82 5.35 1.46
N LEU A 134 3.86 5.59 0.67
CA LEU A 134 5.17 6.06 1.12
C LEU A 134 5.60 7.26 0.28
N HIS A 135 6.29 8.22 0.90
CA HIS A 135 6.78 9.42 0.23
C HIS A 135 8.03 9.98 0.90
N GLU A 136 8.84 10.68 0.13
CA GLU A 136 10.21 11.09 0.44
C GLU A 136 10.34 11.95 1.69
N THR A 137 9.31 12.74 2.03
CA THR A 137 9.37 13.64 3.20
C THR A 137 8.64 13.09 4.43
N HIS A 138 8.12 11.86 4.39
CA HIS A 138 7.25 11.33 5.43
C HIS A 138 7.83 11.52 6.83
N SER A 139 6.99 11.89 7.81
CA SER A 139 7.39 12.02 9.21
C SER A 139 8.15 10.81 9.82
N ARG A 140 8.02 9.60 9.26
CA ARG A 140 8.76 8.39 9.68
C ARG A 140 9.80 8.01 8.65
N VAL A 141 11.05 7.86 9.09
CA VAL A 141 12.19 7.49 8.23
C VAL A 141 11.94 6.19 7.47
N GLY A 142 11.29 5.21 8.12
CA GLY A 142 10.91 3.94 7.50
C GLY A 142 9.94 4.02 6.32
N ARG A 143 9.39 5.21 6.07
CA ARG A 143 8.43 5.49 5.01
C ARG A 143 8.92 6.52 4.00
N ARG A 144 10.24 6.75 3.92
CA ARG A 144 10.90 7.69 3.00
C ARG A 144 11.63 6.98 1.84
N PRO A 145 10.89 6.49 0.84
CA PRO A 145 11.49 6.13 -0.45
C PRO A 145 12.03 7.37 -1.19
N PRO A 146 12.84 7.18 -2.24
CA PRO A 146 13.34 8.30 -3.06
C PRO A 146 12.26 9.03 -3.88
N PHE A 147 11.06 8.47 -4.00
CA PHE A 147 9.92 9.02 -4.73
C PHE A 147 8.60 8.46 -4.16
N PRO A 148 7.43 9.05 -4.46
CA PRO A 148 6.14 8.52 -4.03
C PRO A 148 5.94 7.07 -4.46
N MET A 149 5.42 6.25 -3.54
CA MET A 149 5.16 4.83 -3.76
C MET A 149 3.84 4.39 -3.16
N LEU A 150 3.15 3.48 -3.84
CA LEU A 150 2.02 2.72 -3.32
C LEU A 150 2.35 1.23 -3.39
N ALA A 151 2.24 0.53 -2.26
CA ALA A 151 2.36 -0.93 -2.23
C ALA A 151 0.99 -1.55 -1.91
N PHE A 152 0.51 -2.39 -2.83
CA PHE A 152 -0.73 -3.15 -2.70
C PHE A 152 -0.39 -4.54 -2.19
N ASN A 153 -0.86 -4.84 -0.98
CA ASN A 153 -0.63 -6.11 -0.30
C ASN A 153 -1.96 -6.85 -0.18
N SER A 154 -2.04 -8.05 -0.71
CA SER A 154 -3.27 -8.83 -0.68
C SER A 154 -3.71 -9.11 0.76
N HIS A 155 -5.02 -9.06 1.04
CA HIS A 155 -5.52 -9.52 2.33
C HIS A 155 -5.44 -11.04 2.47
N ALA A 156 -5.54 -11.79 1.37
CA ALA A 156 -5.45 -13.27 1.39
C ALA A 156 -4.11 -13.77 1.97
N GLN A 157 -3.00 -13.05 1.76
CA GLN A 157 -1.73 -13.41 2.42
C GLN A 157 -1.75 -13.14 3.93
N PHE A 158 -2.45 -12.10 4.41
CA PHE A 158 -2.58 -11.84 5.83
C PHE A 158 -3.47 -12.87 6.52
N ASP A 159 -4.54 -13.30 5.86
CA ASP A 159 -5.41 -14.35 6.40
C ASP A 159 -4.67 -15.67 6.55
N ARG A 160 -3.81 -16.04 5.58
CA ARG A 160 -2.93 -17.21 5.70
C ARG A 160 -1.94 -17.09 6.86
N ILE A 161 -1.32 -15.93 7.05
CA ILE A 161 -0.41 -15.68 8.17
C ILE A 161 -1.13 -15.80 9.53
N LYS A 162 -2.36 -15.28 9.62
CA LYS A 162 -3.22 -15.40 10.80
C LYS A 162 -3.63 -16.86 11.05
N ALA A 163 -4.07 -17.57 10.02
CA ALA A 163 -4.45 -18.99 10.10
C ALA A 163 -3.27 -19.88 10.53
N ALA A 164 -2.04 -19.53 10.15
CA ALA A 164 -0.82 -20.21 10.59
C ALA A 164 -0.37 -19.84 12.01
N GLY A 165 -1.07 -18.95 12.72
CA GLY A 165 -0.69 -18.48 14.05
C GLY A 165 0.59 -17.65 14.08
N LEU A 166 1.01 -17.10 12.93
CA LEU A 166 2.27 -16.37 12.79
C LEU A 166 2.11 -14.85 12.94
N TRP A 167 0.87 -14.37 13.07
CA TRP A 167 0.56 -12.94 13.11
C TRP A 167 1.23 -12.21 14.27
N ASP A 168 1.08 -12.70 15.50
CA ASP A 168 1.62 -12.03 16.69
C ASP A 168 3.14 -11.87 16.62
N ARG A 169 3.83 -12.92 16.15
CA ARG A 169 5.27 -12.91 15.95
C ARG A 169 5.70 -11.93 14.86
N LEU A 170 4.93 -11.81 13.78
CA LEU A 170 5.19 -10.83 12.72
C LEU A 170 5.00 -9.41 13.25
N GLN A 171 3.91 -9.16 13.97
CA GLN A 171 3.57 -7.87 14.56
C GLN A 171 4.62 -7.42 15.58
N GLU A 172 5.07 -8.32 16.47
CA GLU A 172 6.15 -8.04 17.44
C GLU A 172 7.45 -7.61 16.74
N LYS A 173 7.85 -8.34 15.69
CA LYS A 173 9.04 -8.00 14.89
C LYS A 173 8.92 -6.63 14.23
N ILE A 174 7.77 -6.34 13.60
CA ILE A 174 7.52 -5.04 12.95
C ILE A 174 7.61 -3.91 13.99
N ARG A 175 6.94 -4.05 15.14
CA ARG A 175 6.96 -3.06 16.22
C ARG A 175 8.38 -2.82 16.74
N LYS A 176 9.17 -3.89 16.94
CA LYS A 176 10.57 -3.78 17.40
C LYS A 176 11.44 -2.99 16.42
N GLN A 177 11.32 -3.25 15.11
CA GLN A 177 12.11 -2.54 14.10
C GLN A 177 11.69 -1.08 13.97
N ASP A 178 10.40 -0.79 14.10
CA ASP A 178 9.90 0.57 14.02
C ASP A 178 10.35 1.41 15.23
N VAL A 179 10.42 0.82 16.42
CA VAL A 179 11.07 1.44 17.59
C VAL A 179 12.57 1.67 17.34
N GLN A 180 13.27 0.69 16.76
CA GLN A 180 14.70 0.84 16.45
C GLN A 180 14.99 1.96 15.46
N LEU A 181 14.14 2.16 14.45
CA LEU A 181 14.36 3.17 13.39
C LEU A 181 13.74 4.53 13.70
N SER A 182 12.61 4.58 14.39
CA SER A 182 11.82 5.80 14.59
C SER A 182 11.59 6.15 16.07
N GLY A 183 12.25 5.44 16.99
CA GLY A 183 12.22 5.68 18.44
C GLY A 183 10.88 5.33 19.13
N SER A 184 9.86 4.94 18.37
CA SER A 184 8.51 4.65 18.88
C SER A 184 7.74 3.75 17.92
N ILE A 185 6.75 3.01 18.44
CA ILE A 185 5.80 2.26 17.61
C ILE A 185 4.96 3.25 16.79
N ASN A 186 4.73 2.93 15.53
CA ASN A 186 3.85 3.65 14.62
C ASN A 186 2.45 3.66 15.22
N PRO A 187 1.90 4.84 15.55
CA PRO A 187 0.56 4.94 16.10
C PRO A 187 -0.48 4.24 15.22
N ASN A 188 -0.25 4.18 13.89
CA ASN A 188 -1.15 3.50 12.97
C ASN A 188 -1.18 1.96 13.11
N LEU A 189 -0.26 1.36 13.87
CA LEU A 189 -0.22 -0.08 14.18
C LEU A 189 -0.90 -0.43 15.51
N VAL A 190 -1.46 0.57 16.21
CA VAL A 190 -2.09 0.42 17.53
C VAL A 190 -3.46 1.09 17.55
N GLU A 191 -3.57 2.33 17.06
CA GLU A 191 -4.77 3.17 17.15
C GLU A 191 -5.94 2.70 16.27
N TYR A 192 -5.68 1.88 15.24
CA TYR A 192 -6.67 1.57 14.20
C TYR A 192 -6.89 0.06 13.99
N GLU A 193 -6.60 -0.77 14.99
CA GLU A 193 -6.95 -2.20 14.90
C GLU A 193 -8.48 -2.42 14.83
N GLU A 194 -9.27 -1.51 15.42
CA GLU A 194 -10.74 -1.57 15.45
C GLU A 194 -11.42 -0.57 14.49
N LEU A 195 -10.64 0.23 13.76
CA LEU A 195 -11.13 1.25 12.83
C LEU A 195 -10.84 0.83 11.40
N SER A 196 -11.55 1.42 10.44
CA SER A 196 -11.30 1.20 9.01
C SER A 196 -9.82 1.35 8.65
N GLU A 197 -9.30 0.39 7.89
CA GLU A 197 -7.92 0.40 7.43
C GLU A 197 -7.60 1.56 6.48
N ALA A 198 -8.60 2.20 5.86
CA ALA A 198 -8.42 3.40 5.05
C ALA A 198 -7.66 4.48 5.84
N ARG A 199 -7.86 4.53 7.16
CA ARG A 199 -7.14 5.46 8.05
C ARG A 199 -5.62 5.24 8.07
N ARG A 200 -5.13 4.09 7.62
CA ARG A 200 -3.73 3.66 7.76
C ARG A 200 -2.92 3.81 6.47
N TYR A 201 -3.58 3.97 5.33
CA TYR A 201 -2.93 3.86 4.02
C TYR A 201 -1.78 4.85 3.84
N SER A 202 -2.01 6.14 4.09
CA SER A 202 -0.98 7.19 3.96
C SER A 202 0.13 7.09 5.00
N GLY A 203 -0.13 6.45 6.15
CA GLY A 203 0.78 6.44 7.30
C GLY A 203 0.78 7.71 8.14
N ARG A 204 0.03 8.73 7.73
CA ARG A 204 -0.21 9.94 8.52
C ARG A 204 -1.19 9.63 9.66
N ARG A 205 -0.90 10.13 10.87
CA ARG A 205 -1.85 10.09 12.00
C ARG A 205 -3.03 11.01 11.70
N LYS A 206 -4.24 10.50 11.94
CA LYS A 206 -5.48 11.22 11.62
C LYS A 206 -6.20 11.72 12.88
N PRO A 207 -6.86 12.88 12.83
CA PRO A 207 -7.74 13.31 13.90
C PRO A 207 -8.97 12.37 13.98
N SER A 208 -9.62 12.30 15.13
CA SER A 208 -10.73 11.35 15.37
C SER A 208 -11.91 11.54 14.42
N ASP A 209 -12.15 12.76 13.96
CA ASP A 209 -13.21 13.16 13.03
C ASP A 209 -12.83 13.03 11.54
N TRP A 210 -11.63 12.51 11.23
CA TRP A 210 -11.23 12.31 9.83
C TRP A 210 -12.18 11.36 9.11
N ALA A 211 -12.62 11.76 7.92
CA ALA A 211 -13.38 10.95 6.99
C ALA A 211 -12.55 10.68 5.73
N CYS A 212 -12.66 9.47 5.20
CA CYS A 212 -12.00 9.12 3.95
C CYS A 212 -12.69 9.84 2.78
N PRO A 213 -11.95 10.51 1.87
CA PRO A 213 -12.52 11.20 0.73
C PRO A 213 -12.92 10.24 -0.41
N PHE A 214 -12.60 8.95 -0.30
CA PHE A 214 -12.96 7.93 -1.27
C PHE A 214 -14.46 7.67 -1.29
N SER A 215 -15.01 7.48 -2.48
CA SER A 215 -16.39 7.08 -2.71
C SER A 215 -16.43 5.96 -3.75
N ALA A 216 -16.77 4.75 -3.31
CA ALA A 216 -16.93 3.63 -4.21
C ALA A 216 -18.03 3.89 -5.26
N ARG A 217 -17.72 3.57 -6.51
CA ARG A 217 -18.73 3.31 -7.57
C ARG A 217 -19.16 1.85 -7.45
N ILE A 218 -20.46 1.62 -7.29
CA ILE A 218 -21.10 0.30 -7.13
C ILE A 218 -22.13 0.13 -8.25
#